data_AF-A0A2E5BW08-F1
#
_entry.id   AF-A0A2E5BW08-F1
#
_cell.length_a   1.000
_cell.length_b   1.000
_cell.length_c   1.000
_cell.angle_alpha   90.00
_cell.angle_beta   90.00
_cell.angle_gamma   90.00
#
_symmetry.space_group_name_H-M   'P 1'
#
loop_
_entity.id
_entity.type
_entity.pdbx_description
1 polymer ?
#
loop_
_entity_poly.entity_id
_entity_poly.type
_entity_poly.pdbx_seq_one_letter_code
_entity_poly.pdbx_strand_id
1 'polypeptide(L)'
;MTRFLVSDDHEVGYKLEEILTAIRGEVVKRCEKIVDDHRVEAHHVLENNIRVLGLLTEAIKLAEDSSHTLDRSFGPSRAAGGGEPRIGHD
;
A
#
# COMPACT_ATOMS: atom_id res chain seq x y z
N MET A 1 -10.47 12.34 -8.33
CA MET A 1 -10.97 10.98 -8.03
C MET A 1 -9.90 9.93 -8.07
N THR A 2 -9.42 9.56 -6.89
CA THR A 2 -8.75 8.28 -6.68
C THR A 2 -9.81 7.17 -6.67
N ARG A 3 -9.53 6.06 -7.36
CA ARG A 3 -10.49 4.95 -7.46
C ARG A 3 -10.46 3.98 -6.28
N PHE A 4 -9.31 3.86 -5.63
CA PHE A 4 -9.06 2.85 -4.61
C PHE A 4 -8.70 3.43 -3.25
N LEU A 5 -8.09 4.62 -3.26
CA LEU A 5 -7.65 5.30 -2.05
C LEU A 5 -8.77 6.20 -1.53
N VAL A 6 -8.91 6.26 -0.21
CA VAL A 6 -9.82 7.19 0.44
C VAL A 6 -9.44 8.63 0.09
N SER A 7 -10.45 9.40 -0.28
CA SER A 7 -10.36 10.81 -0.66
C SER A 7 -11.69 11.50 -0.38
N ASP A 8 -11.73 12.82 -0.53
CA ASP A 8 -12.96 13.60 -0.31
C ASP A 8 -14.06 13.20 -1.29
N ASP A 9 -13.69 12.76 -2.50
CA ASP A 9 -14.60 12.25 -3.53
C ASP A 9 -14.80 10.72 -3.48
N HIS A 10 -14.17 10.01 -2.53
CA HIS A 10 -14.26 8.56 -2.35
C HIS A 10 -14.12 8.16 -0.87
N GLU A 11 -15.20 8.35 -0.10
CA GLU A 11 -15.23 8.06 1.34
C GLU A 11 -15.07 6.56 1.68
N VAL A 12 -15.41 5.67 0.75
CA VAL A 12 -15.33 4.20 0.92
C VAL A 12 -14.12 3.65 0.15
N GLY A 13 -12.93 4.09 0.56
CA GLY A 13 -11.66 3.65 0.01
C GLY A 13 -10.73 3.06 1.10
N TYR A 14 -9.58 2.58 0.68
CA TYR A 14 -8.53 2.11 1.60
C TYR A 14 -7.49 3.20 1.85
N LYS A 15 -6.78 3.10 2.96
CA LYS A 15 -5.50 3.81 3.10
C LYS A 15 -4.44 3.17 2.19
N LEU A 16 -3.39 3.93 1.88
CA LEU A 16 -2.33 3.45 0.99
C LEU A 16 -1.61 2.23 1.59
N GLU A 17 -1.26 2.30 2.87
CA GLU A 17 -0.63 1.21 3.63
C GLU A 17 -1.48 -0.07 3.66
N GLU A 18 -2.80 0.05 3.66
CA GLU A 18 -3.74 -1.09 3.67
C GLU A 18 -3.71 -1.82 2.31
N ILE A 19 -3.83 -1.08 1.20
CA ILE A 19 -3.75 -1.68 -0.14
C ILE A 19 -2.39 -2.30 -0.39
N LEU A 20 -1.31 -1.60 -0.05
CA LEU A 20 0.04 -2.12 -0.25
C LEU A 20 0.28 -3.37 0.58
N THR A 21 -0.26 -3.43 1.80
CA THR A 21 -0.22 -4.63 2.65
C THR A 21 -1.00 -5.79 2.04
N ALA A 22 -2.20 -5.53 1.49
CA ALA A 22 -2.98 -6.54 0.79
C ALA A 22 -2.23 -7.10 -0.43
N ILE A 23 -1.67 -6.23 -1.27
CA ILE A 23 -0.87 -6.61 -2.44
C ILE A 23 0.35 -7.43 -2.02
N ARG A 24 1.06 -7.01 -0.96
CA ARG A 24 2.20 -7.78 -0.40
C ARG A 24 1.78 -9.21 -0.06
N GLY A 25 0.63 -9.39 0.58
CA GLY A 25 0.07 -10.71 0.87
C GLY A 25 -0.19 -11.56 -0.37
N GLU A 26 -0.70 -10.96 -1.45
CA GLU A 26 -0.90 -11.66 -2.72
C GLU A 26 0.41 -12.06 -3.41
N VAL A 27 1.44 -11.21 -3.35
CA VAL A 27 2.77 -11.53 -3.90
C VAL A 27 3.42 -12.68 -3.13
N VAL A 28 3.31 -12.72 -1.81
CA VAL A 28 3.80 -13.85 -0.99
C VAL A 28 3.15 -15.17 -1.43
N LYS A 29 1.82 -15.19 -1.62
CA LYS A 29 1.09 -16.37 -2.12
C LYS A 29 1.55 -16.80 -3.51
N ARG A 30 2.04 -15.88 -4.35
CA ARG A 30 2.62 -16.21 -5.65
C ARG A 30 4.02 -16.81 -5.53
N CYS A 31 4.86 -16.30 -4.63
CA CYS A 31 6.17 -16.89 -4.34
C CYS A 31 6.03 -18.34 -3.85
N GLU A 32 5.10 -18.59 -2.93
CA GLU A 32 4.85 -19.93 -2.37
C GLU A 32 4.57 -20.97 -3.47
N LYS A 33 3.85 -20.60 -4.53
CA LYS A 33 3.50 -21.51 -5.64
C LYS A 33 4.69 -21.93 -6.51
N ILE A 34 5.80 -21.19 -6.49
CA ILE A 34 6.94 -21.39 -7.40
C ILE A 34 8.27 -21.60 -6.67
N VAL A 35 8.27 -21.64 -5.34
CA VAL A 35 9.51 -21.68 -4.53
C VAL A 35 10.33 -22.96 -4.76
N ASP A 36 9.66 -24.09 -5.00
CA ASP A 36 10.29 -25.39 -5.25
C ASP A 36 10.41 -25.72 -6.75
N ASP A 37 10.11 -24.76 -7.63
CA ASP A 37 10.24 -24.94 -9.09
C ASP A 37 11.67 -24.60 -9.53
N HIS A 38 12.42 -25.65 -9.90
CA HIS A 38 13.84 -25.54 -10.26
C HIS A 38 14.12 -25.07 -11.70
N ARG A 39 13.09 -24.71 -12.47
CA ARG A 39 13.27 -24.13 -13.80
C ARG A 39 13.87 -22.73 -13.70
N VAL A 40 14.75 -22.37 -14.64
CA VAL A 40 15.45 -21.07 -14.65
C VAL A 40 14.46 -19.90 -14.70
N GLU A 41 13.36 -20.07 -15.44
CA GLU A 41 12.29 -19.08 -15.55
C GLU A 41 11.57 -18.88 -14.20
N ALA A 42 11.34 -19.96 -13.44
CA ALA A 42 10.70 -19.88 -12.14
C ALA A 42 11.61 -19.18 -11.11
N HIS A 43 12.90 -19.51 -11.11
CA HIS A 43 13.90 -18.80 -10.30
C HIS A 43 13.95 -17.29 -10.61
N HIS A 44 13.94 -16.92 -11.89
CA HIS A 44 13.93 -15.52 -12.30
C HIS A 44 12.68 -14.76 -11.79
N VAL A 45 11.50 -15.37 -11.91
CA VAL A 45 10.25 -14.78 -11.41
C VAL A 45 10.25 -14.67 -9.89
N LEU A 46 10.75 -15.70 -9.18
CA LEU A 46 10.85 -15.68 -7.73
C LEU A 46 11.78 -14.56 -7.23
N GLU A 47 12.95 -14.40 -7.86
CA GLU A 47 13.90 -13.32 -7.54
C GLU A 47 13.27 -11.94 -7.70
N ASN A 48 12.56 -11.71 -8.82
CA ASN A 48 11.84 -10.46 -9.05
C ASN A 48 10.76 -10.23 -7.97
N ASN A 49 9.98 -11.26 -7.62
CA ASN A 49 8.95 -11.13 -6.59
C ASN A 49 9.56 -10.82 -5.21
N ILE A 50 10.68 -11.44 -4.85
CA ILE A 50 11.41 -11.12 -3.60
C ILE A 50 11.82 -9.65 -3.57
N ARG A 51 12.34 -9.13 -4.69
CA ARG A 51 12.69 -7.71 -4.80
C ARG A 51 11.46 -6.80 -4.68
N VAL A 52 10.35 -7.16 -5.32
CA VAL A 52 9.06 -6.44 -5.19
C VAL A 52 8.57 -6.43 -3.75
N LEU A 53 8.68 -7.55 -3.02
CA LEU A 53 8.30 -7.62 -1.60
C LEU A 53 9.13 -6.68 -0.73
N GLY A 54 10.43 -6.53 -1.02
CA GLY A 54 11.30 -5.54 -0.38
C GLY A 54 10.81 -4.11 -0.63
N LEU A 55 10.52 -3.76 -1.89
CA LEU A 55 10.00 -2.43 -2.25
C LEU A 55 8.64 -2.14 -1.62
N LEU A 56 7.74 -3.12 -1.58
CA LEU A 56 6.44 -2.99 -0.92
C LEU A 56 6.60 -2.74 0.58
N THR A 57 7.57 -3.39 1.23
CA THR A 57 7.84 -3.18 2.65
C THR A 57 8.29 -1.74 2.93
N GLU A 58 9.18 -1.19 2.11
CA GLU A 58 9.61 0.21 2.26
C GLU A 58 8.48 1.19 1.94
N ALA A 59 7.68 0.92 0.90
CA ALA A 59 6.53 1.75 0.55
C ALA A 59 5.47 1.78 1.66
N ILE A 60 5.20 0.64 2.32
CA ILE A 60 4.26 0.56 3.45
C ILE A 60 4.77 1.42 4.62
N LYS A 61 6.05 1.32 4.99
CA LYS A 61 6.62 2.13 6.07
C LYS A 61 6.52 3.63 5.77
N LEU A 62 6.79 4.04 4.54
CA LEU A 62 6.66 5.43 4.11
C LEU A 62 5.21 5.92 4.18
N ALA A 63 4.25 5.07 3.81
CA ALA A 63 2.82 5.39 3.92
C ALA A 63 2.38 5.52 5.39
N GLU A 64 2.80 4.59 6.24
CA GLU A 64 2.52 4.63 7.69
C GLU A 64 3.13 5.86 8.36
N ASP A 65 4.38 6.20 8.04
CA ASP A 65 5.05 7.41 8.54
C ASP A 65 4.34 8.70 8.09
N SER A 66 3.86 8.72 6.84
CA SER A 66 3.05 9.83 6.32
C SER A 66 1.74 9.96 7.09
N SER A 67 1.01 8.86 7.29
CA SER A 67 -0.22 8.82 8.09
C SER A 67 0.04 9.32 9.52
N HIS A 68 1.09 8.83 10.16
CA HIS A 68 1.47 9.25 11.52
C HIS A 68 1.87 10.73 11.58
N THR A 69 2.60 11.24 10.58
CA THR A 69 2.97 12.65 10.50
C THR A 69 1.74 13.55 10.40
N LEU A 70 0.75 13.17 9.58
CA LEU A 70 -0.49 13.90 9.45
C LEU A 70 -1.34 13.84 10.73
N ASP A 71 -1.46 12.66 11.34
CA ASP A 71 -2.20 12.47 12.60
C ASP A 71 -1.57 13.29 13.74
N ARG A 72 -0.24 13.31 13.83
CA ARG A 72 0.49 14.11 14.82
C ARG A 72 0.31 15.61 14.62
N SER A 73 0.30 16.08 13.37
CA SER A 73 0.34 17.51 13.05
C SER A 73 -1.06 18.14 13.00
N PHE A 74 -2.07 17.38 12.58
CA PHE A 74 -3.42 17.88 12.31
C PHE A 74 -4.53 17.11 13.03
N GLY A 75 -4.19 16.03 13.74
CA GLY A 75 -5.16 15.13 14.34
C GLY A 75 -5.75 14.12 13.33
N PRO A 76 -6.74 13.33 13.77
CA PRO A 76 -7.35 12.30 12.95
C PRO A 76 -8.04 12.91 11.71
N SER A 77 -7.97 12.19 10.59
CA SER A 77 -8.63 12.59 9.35
C SER A 77 -10.14 12.77 9.54
N ARG A 78 -10.68 13.87 9.00
CA ARG A 78 -12.11 14.16 8.92
C ARG A 78 -12.67 14.07 7.49
N ALA A 79 -11.82 13.73 6.52
CA ALA A 79 -12.16 13.65 5.10
C ALA A 79 -13.36 12.72 4.82
N ALA A 80 -13.43 11.58 5.51
CA ALA A 80 -14.54 10.63 5.37
C ALA A 80 -15.91 11.16 5.87
N GLY A 81 -15.97 12.37 6.44
CA GLY A 81 -17.21 13.04 6.81
C GLY A 81 -17.42 14.37 6.09
N GLY A 82 -16.74 14.58 4.95
CA GLY A 82 -16.82 15.83 4.17
C GLY A 82 -16.08 17.02 4.78
N GLY A 83 -15.12 16.78 5.69
CA GLY A 83 -14.25 17.84 6.23
C GLY A 83 -13.11 18.20 5.28
N GLU A 84 -12.55 19.41 5.42
CA GLU A 84 -11.44 19.88 4.58
C GLU A 84 -10.21 18.94 4.63
N PRO A 85 -9.48 18.80 3.51
CA PRO A 85 -8.26 18.00 3.48
C PRO A 85 -7.22 18.56 4.45
N ARG A 86 -6.49 17.66 5.12
CA ARG A 86 -5.45 18.05 6.11
C ARG A 86 -4.29 18.81 5.48
N ILE A 87 -3.97 18.50 4.22
CA ILE A 87 -2.95 19.15 3.41
C ILE A 87 -3.44 19.20 1.95
N GLY A 88 -3.01 20.22 1.21
CA GLY A 88 -3.44 20.43 -0.18
C GLY A 88 -4.67 21.34 -0.30
N HIS A 89 -5.25 21.37 -1.48
CA HIS A 89 -6.45 22.13 -1.83
C HIS A 89 -7.30 21.32 -2.82
N ASP A 90 -8.61 21.55 -2.81
CA ASP A 90 -9.57 20.94 -3.74
C ASP A 90 -9.32 21.32 -5.21
#